data_AF-A0A453ECY1-F1
#
_entry.id   AF-A0A453ECY1-F1
#
_cell.length_a   1.000
_cell.length_b   1.000
_cell.length_c   1.000
_cell.angle_alpha   90.00
_cell.angle_beta   90.00
_cell.angle_gamma   90.00
#
_symmetry.space_group_name_H-M   'P 1'
#
loop_
_entity.id
_entity.type
_entity.pdbx_description
1 polymer ?
#
loop_
_entity_poly.entity_id
_entity_poly.type
_entity_poly.pdbx_seq_one_letter_code
_entity_poly.pdbx_strand_id
1 'polypeptide(L)'
;MSILAIDVFLVVPSGEFSVSSAYQALCRMPVIQWLSPLWKALLPLKIKIFVWQLLRDRLPSGTEVLKRHGPGNGLCPLCHVPETGTHILFSCVAVQALWGFVREALGPEWEAHDLAGFLQVRATQVGPLASAR
;
A
#
# COMPACT_ATOMS: atom_id res chain seq x y z
N MET A 1 18.44 0.19 -1.80
CA MET A 1 17.78 1.44 -2.27
C MET A 1 16.50 1.64 -1.45
N SER A 2 16.55 1.52 -0.12
CA SER A 2 17.01 2.59 0.76
C SER A 2 16.19 3.86 0.55
N ILE A 3 14.88 3.77 0.76
CA ILE A 3 14.12 4.93 1.21
C ILE A 3 14.72 5.27 2.56
N LEU A 4 15.62 6.25 2.51
CA LEU A 4 16.02 7.17 3.55
C LEU A 4 15.49 6.75 4.90
N ALA A 5 16.45 6.35 5.73
CA ALA A 5 16.35 6.48 7.17
C ALA A 5 15.48 7.70 7.49
N ILE A 6 14.54 7.48 8.39
CA ILE A 6 13.88 8.56 9.10
C ILE A 6 15.00 9.21 9.92
N ASP A 7 15.85 9.99 9.26
CA ASP A 7 16.74 10.97 9.89
C ASP A 7 15.85 12.16 10.28
N VAL A 8 14.93 11.88 11.21
CA VAL A 8 14.22 12.90 12.00
C VAL A 8 15.17 13.49 13.07
N PHE A 9 16.44 13.10 13.06
CA PHE A 9 17.49 13.67 13.89
C PHE A 9 18.44 14.51 13.02
N LEU A 10 18.53 15.79 13.40
CA LEU A 10 19.37 16.88 12.86
C LEU A 10 18.95 17.41 11.48
N VAL A 11 18.69 18.71 11.29
CA VAL A 11 19.65 19.80 11.54
C VAL A 11 18.92 21.07 12.03
N VAL A 12 19.02 21.37 13.32
CA VAL A 12 19.17 22.75 13.79
C VAL A 12 20.66 22.89 14.13
N PRO A 13 21.36 23.96 13.71
CA PRO A 13 22.77 24.17 14.07
C PRO A 13 23.04 24.17 15.59
N SER A 14 22.01 24.34 16.41
CA SER A 14 22.07 24.32 17.88
C SER A 14 22.06 22.91 18.50
N GLY A 15 21.77 21.85 17.73
CA GLY A 15 21.71 20.47 18.24
C GLY A 15 20.45 20.13 19.06
N GLU A 16 19.51 21.07 19.23
CA GLU A 16 18.29 20.84 20.01
C GLU A 16 17.14 20.27 19.15
N PHE A 17 16.55 19.17 19.61
CA PHE A 17 15.35 18.59 19.02
C PHE A 17 14.10 19.25 19.61
N SER A 18 13.21 19.74 18.74
CA SER A 18 11.87 20.20 19.13
C SER A 18 10.81 19.55 18.26
N VAL A 19 9.67 19.20 18.87
CA VAL A 19 8.50 18.68 18.14
C VAL A 19 8.05 19.66 17.07
N SER A 20 8.16 20.97 17.33
CA SER A 20 7.77 22.03 16.41
C SER A 20 8.64 22.03 15.14
N SER A 21 9.97 21.94 15.29
CA SER A 21 10.88 21.90 14.14
C SER A 21 10.74 20.61 13.34
N ALA A 22 10.58 19.46 14.02
CA ALA A 22 10.31 18.18 13.38
C ALA A 22 8.99 18.18 12.60
N TYR A 23 7.91 18.71 13.19
CA TYR A 23 6.62 18.83 12.52
C TYR A 23 6.70 19.74 11.28
N GLN A 24 7.37 20.89 11.41
CA GLN A 24 7.53 21.82 10.29
C GLN A 24 8.35 21.21 9.14
N ALA A 25 9.38 20.41 9.45
CA ALA A 25 10.13 19.67 8.45
C ALA A 25 9.26 18.62 7.73
N LEU A 26 8.43 17.86 8.47
CA LEU A 26 7.50 16.89 7.89
C LEU A 26 6.47 17.57 6.97
N CYS A 27 5.92 18.72 7.36
CA CYS A 27 4.96 19.46 6.54
C CYS A 27 5.56 20.04 5.26
N ARG A 28 6.88 20.25 5.22
CA ARG A 28 7.60 20.71 4.02
C ARG A 28 7.95 19.58 3.05
N MET A 29 7.79 18.32 3.46
CA MET A 29 8.04 17.19 2.57
C MET A 29 7.06 17.19 1.41
N PRO A 30 7.51 16.89 0.18
CA PRO A 30 6.63 16.83 -0.96
C PRO A 30 5.57 15.72 -0.75
N VAL A 31 4.31 16.07 -1.00
CA VAL A 31 3.24 15.08 -1.01
C VAL A 31 3.51 14.12 -2.17
N ILE A 32 3.58 12.84 -1.87
CA ILE A 32 3.73 11.77 -2.86
C ILE A 32 2.43 11.69 -3.65
N GLN A 33 2.35 12.38 -4.78
CA GLN A 33 1.09 12.57 -5.51
C GLN A 33 0.44 11.25 -5.94
N TRP A 34 1.25 10.23 -6.28
CA TRP A 34 0.74 8.91 -6.67
C TRP A 34 0.08 8.13 -5.51
N LEU A 35 0.29 8.53 -4.25
CA LEU A 35 -0.45 8.00 -3.08
C LEU A 35 -1.78 8.72 -2.83
N SER A 36 -2.09 9.80 -3.55
CA SER A 36 -3.35 10.55 -3.36
C SER A 36 -4.60 9.66 -3.52
N PRO A 37 -4.69 8.77 -4.52
CA PRO A 37 -5.85 7.88 -4.68
C PRO A 37 -6.08 6.98 -3.46
N LEU A 38 -5.01 6.47 -2.82
CA LEU A 38 -5.13 5.63 -1.63
C LEU A 38 -5.89 6.32 -0.50
N TRP A 39 -5.54 7.57 -0.22
CA TRP A 39 -6.12 8.30 0.90
C TRP A 39 -7.51 8.85 0.57
N LYS A 40 -7.80 9.11 -0.71
CA LYS A 40 -9.12 9.51 -1.22
C LYS A 40 -10.10 8.35 -1.36
N ALA A 41 -9.61 7.11 -1.50
CA ALA A 41 -10.45 5.92 -1.65
C ALA A 41 -11.47 5.79 -0.52
N LEU A 42 -12.72 5.45 -0.84
CA LEU A 42 -13.76 5.14 0.15
C LEU A 42 -13.57 3.73 0.71
N LEU A 43 -12.46 3.53 1.42
CA LEU A 43 -12.07 2.28 2.06
C LEU A 43 -11.90 2.47 3.56
N PRO A 44 -12.20 1.45 4.38
CA PRO A 44 -11.84 1.44 5.79
C PRO A 44 -10.35 1.73 5.98
N LEU A 45 -10.01 2.48 7.03
CA LEU A 45 -8.63 2.89 7.32
C LEU A 45 -7.67 1.68 7.42
N LYS A 46 -8.13 0.55 7.97
CA LYS A 46 -7.36 -0.69 8.02
C LYS A 46 -6.88 -1.16 6.64
N ILE A 47 -7.73 -1.06 5.61
CA ILE A 47 -7.37 -1.40 4.23
C ILE A 47 -6.37 -0.39 3.69
N LYS A 48 -6.60 0.92 3.92
CA LYS A 48 -5.66 1.96 3.49
C LYS A 48 -4.25 1.76 4.07
N ILE A 49 -4.16 1.45 5.35
CA ILE A 49 -2.89 1.18 6.04
C ILE A 49 -2.23 -0.10 5.50
N PHE A 50 -3.01 -1.15 5.24
CA PHE A 50 -2.49 -2.38 4.63
C PHE A 50 -1.88 -2.11 3.25
N VAL A 51 -2.59 -1.39 2.39
CA VAL A 51 -2.10 -0.99 1.06
C VAL A 51 -0.89 -0.07 1.17
N TRP A 52 -0.86 0.84 2.15
CA TRP A 52 0.33 1.67 2.38
C TRP A 52 1.56 0.84 2.78
N GLN A 53 1.38 -0.20 3.61
CA GLN A 53 2.46 -1.13 3.96
C GLN A 53 2.93 -1.93 2.74
N LEU A 54 1.99 -2.41 1.93
CA LEU A 54 2.27 -3.09 0.66
C LEU A 54 3.16 -2.24 -0.25
N LEU A 55 2.79 -0.97 -0.46
CA LEU A 55 3.51 -0.02 -1.31
C LEU A 55 4.92 0.34 -0.82
N ARG A 56 5.24 0.01 0.44
CA ARG A 56 6.56 0.23 1.05
C ARG A 56 7.32 -1.07 1.24
N ASP A 57 6.88 -2.15 0.60
CA ASP A 57 7.46 -3.48 0.72
C ASP A 57 7.58 -3.93 2.18
N ARG A 58 6.61 -3.54 3.02
CA ARG A 58 6.60 -3.86 4.45
C ARG A 58 5.86 -5.16 4.77
N LEU A 59 5.10 -5.70 3.82
CA LEU A 59 4.48 -7.00 3.98
C LEU A 59 5.53 -8.12 3.91
N PRO A 60 5.36 -9.22 4.68
CA PRO A 60 6.28 -10.35 4.67
C PRO A 60 6.03 -11.24 3.44
N SER A 61 6.22 -10.71 2.23
CA SER A 61 6.21 -11.52 1.01
C SER A 61 7.51 -12.30 0.89
N GLY A 62 7.52 -13.41 0.15
CA GLY A 62 8.72 -14.22 -0.05
C GLY A 62 9.93 -13.40 -0.49
N THR A 63 9.78 -12.48 -1.44
CA THR A 63 10.90 -11.61 -1.87
C THR A 63 11.40 -10.69 -0.76
N GLU A 64 10.51 -10.15 0.08
CA GLU A 64 10.89 -9.27 1.18
C GLU A 64 11.46 -10.01 2.38
N VAL A 65 10.98 -11.23 2.65
CA VAL A 65 11.57 -12.14 3.64
C VAL A 65 12.99 -12.50 3.23
N LEU A 66 13.20 -12.94 1.98
CA LEU A 66 14.52 -13.30 1.45
C LEU A 66 15.49 -12.10 1.51
N LYS A 67 15.05 -10.92 1.06
CA LYS A 67 15.81 -9.67 1.09
C LYS A 67 16.25 -9.26 2.49
N ARG A 68 15.52 -9.68 3.54
CA ARG A 68 15.84 -9.42 4.95
C ARG A 68 16.57 -10.58 5.63
N HIS A 69 17.13 -11.50 4.85
CA HIS A 69 17.82 -12.71 5.34
C HIS A 69 16.92 -13.66 6.14
N GLY A 70 15.62 -13.65 5.86
CA GLY A 70 14.68 -14.64 6.36
C GLY A 70 14.78 -15.97 5.59
N PRO A 71 14.10 -17.02 6.07
CA PRO A 71 14.13 -18.33 5.43
C PRO A 71 13.41 -18.35 4.08
N GLY A 72 13.82 -19.27 3.20
CA GLY A 72 13.15 -19.54 1.93
C GLY A 72 13.93 -19.08 0.70
N ASN A 73 13.30 -19.21 -0.47
CA ASN A 73 13.87 -18.88 -1.78
C ASN A 73 13.20 -17.66 -2.46
N GLY A 74 12.28 -17.00 -1.75
CA GLY A 74 11.53 -15.85 -2.24
C GLY A 74 10.47 -16.15 -3.31
N LEU A 75 10.17 -17.43 -3.55
CA LEU A 75 9.17 -17.86 -4.52
C LEU A 75 7.81 -18.11 -3.85
N CYS A 76 6.75 -17.91 -4.62
CA CYS A 76 5.40 -18.21 -4.19
C CYS A 76 5.23 -19.74 -4.08
N PRO A 77 4.68 -20.26 -2.97
CA PRO A 77 4.51 -21.69 -2.79
C PRO A 77 3.47 -22.31 -3.73
N LEU A 78 2.63 -21.50 -4.38
CA LEU A 78 1.54 -21.97 -5.24
C LEU A 78 1.92 -22.04 -6.72
N CYS A 79 2.79 -21.14 -7.18
CA CYS A 79 3.11 -21.03 -8.62
C CYS A 79 4.61 -20.84 -8.92
N HIS A 80 5.46 -20.86 -7.89
CA HIS A 80 6.93 -20.87 -8.01
C HIS A 80 7.57 -19.69 -8.76
N VAL A 81 6.87 -18.56 -8.88
CA VAL A 81 7.43 -17.28 -9.34
C VAL A 81 7.77 -16.38 -8.14
N PRO A 82 8.58 -15.31 -8.30
CA PRO A 82 8.89 -14.39 -7.20
C PRO A 82 7.65 -13.86 -6.49
N GLU A 83 7.57 -14.08 -5.17
CA GLU A 83 6.43 -13.67 -4.36
C GLU A 83 6.59 -12.23 -3.87
N THR A 84 6.13 -11.29 -4.69
CA THR A 84 6.02 -9.87 -4.31
C THR A 84 4.66 -9.57 -3.69
N GLY A 85 4.52 -8.40 -3.06
CA GLY A 85 3.20 -7.94 -2.60
C GLY A 85 2.16 -7.84 -3.71
N THR A 86 2.56 -7.39 -4.92
CA THR A 86 1.67 -7.34 -6.09
C THR A 86 1.27 -8.73 -6.56
N HIS A 87 2.20 -9.69 -6.52
CA HIS A 87 1.91 -11.08 -6.82
C HIS A 87 0.85 -11.66 -5.86
N ILE A 88 1.02 -11.45 -4.55
CA ILE A 88 0.10 -11.92 -3.50
C ILE A 88 -1.31 -11.33 -3.65
N LEU A 89 -1.47 -10.16 -4.26
CA LEU A 89 -2.77 -9.46 -4.31
C LEU A 89 -3.44 -9.40 -5.68
N PHE A 90 -2.69 -9.64 -6.76
CA PHE A 90 -3.23 -9.42 -8.11
C PHE A 90 -2.81 -10.45 -9.15
N SER A 91 -1.62 -11.07 -9.01
CA SER A 91 -1.05 -11.88 -10.10
C SER A 91 -0.95 -13.37 -9.80
N CYS A 92 -1.04 -13.79 -8.54
CA CYS A 92 -1.01 -15.21 -8.18
C CYS A 92 -2.26 -15.92 -8.72
N VAL A 93 -2.09 -17.17 -9.18
CA VAL A 93 -3.19 -18.01 -9.68
C VAL A 93 -4.34 -18.14 -8.69
N ALA A 94 -4.04 -18.28 -7.39
CA ALA A 94 -5.07 -18.35 -6.35
C ALA A 94 -5.83 -17.04 -6.18
N VAL A 95 -5.18 -15.91 -6.42
CA VAL A 95 -5.75 -14.58 -6.23
C VAL A 95 -6.58 -14.16 -7.44
N GLN A 96 -6.17 -14.57 -8.64
CA GLN A 96 -7.00 -14.44 -9.82
C GLN A 96 -8.32 -15.21 -9.66
N ALA A 97 -8.26 -16.43 -9.11
CA ALA A 97 -9.48 -17.17 -8.78
C ALA A 97 -10.32 -16.46 -7.70
N LEU A 98 -9.69 -15.93 -6.65
CA LEU A 98 -10.36 -15.15 -5.61
C LEU A 98 -11.10 -13.93 -6.19
N TRP A 99 -10.46 -13.17 -7.06
CA TRP A 99 -11.08 -12.03 -7.71
C TRP A 99 -12.23 -12.43 -8.64
N GLY A 100 -12.16 -13.62 -9.25
CA GLY A 100 -13.30 -14.23 -9.95
C GLY A 100 -14.51 -14.41 -9.04
N PHE A 101 -14.32 -14.98 -7.83
CA PHE A 101 -15.41 -15.12 -6.85
C PHE A 101 -15.92 -13.77 -6.33
N VAL A 102 -15.03 -12.81 -6.12
CA VAL A 102 -15.41 -11.45 -5.72
C VAL A 102 -16.26 -10.78 -6.81
N ARG A 103 -15.88 -10.92 -8.08
CA ARG A 103 -16.67 -10.45 -9.21
C ARG A 103 -18.06 -11.08 -9.23
N GLU A 104 -18.14 -12.39 -9.07
CA GLU A 104 -19.41 -13.11 -9.07
C GLU A 104 -20.33 -12.70 -7.91
N ALA A 105 -19.76 -12.46 -6.73
CA ALA A 105 -20.53 -12.12 -5.54
C ALA A 105 -20.92 -10.63 -5.46
N LEU A 106 -20.04 -9.73 -5.90
CA LEU A 106 -20.18 -8.29 -5.66
C LEU A 106 -20.33 -7.45 -6.93
N GLY A 107 -20.04 -8.01 -8.12
CA GLY A 107 -20.06 -7.30 -9.40
C GLY A 107 -18.67 -7.03 -9.99
N PRO A 108 -18.59 -6.78 -11.32
CA PRO A 108 -17.32 -6.57 -12.04
C PRO A 108 -16.49 -5.37 -11.55
N GLU A 109 -17.12 -4.37 -10.93
CA GLU A 109 -16.44 -3.20 -10.36
C GLU A 109 -15.63 -3.53 -9.09
N TRP A 110 -15.80 -4.71 -8.52
CA TRP A 110 -15.01 -5.23 -7.40
C TRP A 110 -13.83 -6.08 -7.83
N GLU A 111 -13.73 -6.47 -9.10
CA GLU A 111 -12.55 -7.16 -9.61
C GLU A 111 -11.34 -6.22 -9.65
N ALA A 112 -10.17 -6.71 -9.23
CA ALA A 112 -8.94 -5.94 -9.26
C ALA A 112 -7.82 -6.72 -9.95
N HIS A 113 -7.22 -6.10 -10.96
CA HIS A 113 -6.10 -6.66 -11.74
C HIS A 113 -4.77 -6.02 -11.38
N ASP A 114 -4.81 -4.81 -10.84
CA ASP A 114 -3.67 -4.10 -10.28
C ASP A 114 -4.14 -3.12 -9.20
N LEU A 115 -3.19 -2.66 -8.40
CA LEU A 115 -3.46 -1.78 -7.28
C LEU A 115 -3.87 -0.37 -7.73
N ALA A 116 -3.32 0.14 -8.82
CA ALA A 116 -3.56 1.52 -9.26
C ALA A 116 -5.00 1.68 -9.75
N GLY A 117 -5.47 0.77 -10.60
CA GLY A 117 -6.85 0.69 -11.06
C GLY A 117 -7.82 0.50 -9.90
N PHE A 118 -7.52 -0.43 -8.98
CA PHE A 118 -8.34 -0.63 -7.79
C PHE A 118 -8.50 0.64 -6.96
N LEU A 119 -7.41 1.33 -6.64
CA LEU A 119 -7.46 2.56 -5.86
C LEU A 119 -8.16 3.69 -6.61
N GLN A 120 -7.97 3.81 -7.93
CA GLN A 120 -8.61 4.83 -8.73
C GLN A 120 -10.13 4.67 -8.73
N VAL A 121 -10.63 3.45 -8.97
CA VAL A 121 -12.07 3.15 -8.91
C VAL A 121 -12.66 3.48 -7.54
N ARG A 122 -11.95 3.16 -6.46
CA ARG A 122 -12.42 3.43 -5.09
C ARG A 122 -12.31 4.89 -4.67
N ALA A 123 -11.40 5.64 -5.28
CA ALA A 123 -11.25 7.08 -5.06
C ALA A 123 -12.31 7.92 -5.77
N THR A 124 -12.89 7.42 -6.87
CA THR A 124 -13.92 8.11 -7.65
C THR A 124 -15.35 7.69 -7.29
N GLN A 125 -15.54 6.66 -6.47
CA GLN A 125 -16.84 6.31 -5.94
C GLN A 125 -17.40 7.48 -5.11
N VAL A 126 -18.52 8.05 -5.56
CA VAL A 126 -19.31 8.98 -4.77
C VAL A 126 -20.05 8.14 -3.72
N GLY A 127 -19.71 8.32 -2.45
CA GLY A 127 -20.34 7.55 -1.37
C GLY A 127 -21.85 7.82 -1.30
N PRO A 128 -22.69 6.87 -0.85
CA PRO A 128 -24.14 7.06 -0.67
C PRO A 128 -24.57 8.12 0.37
N LEU A 129 -23.68 8.96 0.89
CA LEU A 129 -23.95 9.85 2.03
C LEU A 129 -24.44 11.26 1.64
N ALA A 130 -25.14 11.39 0.52
CA ALA A 130 -25.77 12.66 0.10
C ALA A 130 -27.22 12.52 -0.43
N SER A 131 -27.92 11.41 -0.15
CA SER A 131 -29.35 11.26 -0.50
C SER A 131 -30.25 10.84 0.68
N ALA A 132 -29.78 11.02 1.91
CA ALA A 132 -30.60 10.80 3.11
C ALA A 132 -30.27 11.84 4.18
N ARG A 133 -30.76 13.07 3.98
CA ARG A 133 -31.15 13.98 5.05
C ARG A 133 -32.11 15.03 4.51
#